data_AF-A0A135HTB3-F1
#
_entry.id   AF-A0A135HTB3-F1
#
_cell.length_a   1.000
_cell.length_b   1.000
_cell.length_c   1.000
_cell.angle_alpha   90.00
_cell.angle_beta   90.00
_cell.angle_gamma   90.00
#
_symmetry.space_group_name_H-M   'P 1'
#
loop_
_entity.id
_entity.type
_entity.pdbx_description
1 polymer ?
#
loop_
_entity_poly.entity_id
_entity_poly.type
_entity_poly.pdbx_seq_one_letter_code
_entity_poly.pdbx_strand_id
1 'polypeptide(L)'
;MTVRTTDTEITFAQPFMLSAFDARQPAGTYRLVVDEEEIFSLSFLAYRRTATMLHIPAISVQSDRYQVVEVDPEELAAALDADALASRSKED
;
A
#
# COMPACT_ATOMS: atom_id res chain seq x y z
N MET A 1 13.33 12.55 17.53
CA MET A 1 12.44 12.27 16.39
C MET A 1 12.14 10.79 16.42
N THR A 2 10.93 10.44 16.83
CA THR A 2 10.42 9.06 16.79
C THR A 2 9.60 8.93 15.51
N VAL A 3 10.20 8.28 14.51
CA VAL A 3 9.48 7.85 13.32
C VAL A 3 9.04 6.42 13.56
N ARG A 4 7.74 6.15 13.40
CA ARG A 4 7.18 4.80 13.47
C ARG A 4 6.89 4.36 12.05
N THR A 5 7.64 3.39 11.59
CA THR A 5 7.38 2.74 10.31
C THR A 5 6.47 1.54 10.57
N THR A 6 5.29 1.55 9.94
CA THR A 6 4.29 0.48 10.01
C THR A 6 4.37 -0.33 8.72
N ASP A 7 4.79 -1.59 8.81
CA ASP A 7 4.71 -2.52 7.69
C ASP A 7 3.39 -3.30 7.71
N THR A 8 2.77 -3.42 6.56
CA THR A 8 1.46 -4.07 6.38
C THR A 8 1.46 -4.84 5.07
N GLU A 9 0.81 -5.99 5.05
CA GLU A 9 0.65 -6.79 3.84
C GLU A 9 -0.77 -6.60 3.30
N ILE A 10 -0.88 -6.17 2.05
CA ILE A 10 -2.17 -5.99 1.37
C ILE A 10 -2.27 -6.99 0.22
N THR A 11 -3.44 -7.60 0.05
CA THR A 11 -3.66 -8.56 -1.03
C THR A 11 -4.68 -8.00 -2.00
N PHE A 12 -4.29 -7.88 -3.26
CA PHE A 12 -5.19 -7.53 -4.35
C PHE A 12 -5.64 -8.81 -5.06
N ALA A 13 -6.96 -9.02 -5.13
CA ALA A 13 -7.55 -10.14 -5.86
C ALA A 13 -7.52 -9.93 -7.38
N GLN A 14 -7.44 -8.69 -7.84
CA GLN A 14 -7.50 -8.24 -9.23
C GLN A 14 -6.30 -7.35 -9.57
N PRO A 15 -5.91 -7.28 -10.85
CA PRO A 15 -4.83 -6.41 -11.28
C PRO A 15 -5.25 -4.93 -11.18
N PHE A 16 -4.43 -4.14 -10.48
CA PHE A 16 -4.69 -2.73 -10.17
C PHE A 16 -3.65 -1.82 -10.83
N MET A 17 -4.00 -0.56 -11.01
CA MET A 17 -3.10 0.47 -11.54
C MET A 17 -3.17 1.68 -10.63
N LEU A 18 -2.02 2.20 -10.25
CA LEU A 18 -1.87 3.44 -9.50
C LEU A 18 -1.12 4.43 -10.39
N SER A 19 -1.30 5.73 -10.18
CA SER A 19 -0.57 6.79 -10.86
C SER A 19 0.94 6.70 -10.63
N ALA A 20 1.34 6.06 -9.52
CA ALA A 20 2.72 5.76 -9.19
C ALA A 20 3.36 4.68 -10.08
N PHE A 21 2.55 3.88 -10.81
CA PHE A 21 3.03 2.82 -11.69
C PHE A 21 2.78 3.16 -13.15
N ASP A 22 3.82 3.00 -13.99
CA ASP A 22 3.68 3.11 -15.44
C ASP A 22 2.87 1.94 -16.04
N ALA A 23 2.83 0.80 -15.33
CA ALA A 23 2.14 -0.41 -15.75
C ALA A 23 1.26 -1.00 -14.64
N ARG A 24 0.18 -1.68 -15.06
CA ARG A 24 -0.76 -2.37 -14.18
C ARG A 24 -0.04 -3.48 -13.40
N GLN A 25 -0.18 -3.47 -12.08
CA GLN A 25 0.37 -4.48 -11.20
C GLN A 25 -0.57 -5.70 -11.16
N PRO A 26 -0.03 -6.93 -11.17
CA PRO A 26 -0.85 -8.14 -11.10
C PRO A 26 -1.56 -8.28 -9.75
N ALA A 27 -2.62 -9.07 -9.70
CA ALA A 27 -3.20 -9.52 -8.44
C ALA A 27 -2.16 -10.27 -7.61
N GLY A 28 -2.09 -10.02 -6.31
CA GLY A 28 -1.12 -10.63 -5.42
C GLY A 28 -1.00 -9.92 -4.08
N THR A 29 -0.16 -10.47 -3.20
CA THR A 29 0.14 -9.87 -1.90
C THR A 29 1.34 -8.94 -2.01
N TYR A 30 1.15 -7.67 -1.68
CA TYR A 30 2.16 -6.63 -1.72
C TYR A 30 2.50 -6.17 -0.30
N ARG A 31 3.75 -5.80 -0.09
CA ARG A 31 4.17 -5.20 1.18
C ARG A 31 4.04 -3.69 1.08
N LEU A 32 3.23 -3.14 1.97
CA LEU A 32 3.03 -1.71 2.16
C LEU A 32 3.83 -1.28 3.39
N VAL A 33 4.58 -0.20 3.25
CA VAL A 33 5.33 0.42 4.34
C VAL A 33 4.83 1.84 4.49
N VAL A 34 4.22 2.15 5.63
CA VAL A 34 3.70 3.47 5.94
C VAL A 34 4.60 4.10 6.99
N ASP A 35 5.13 5.27 6.67
CA ASP A 35 5.93 6.04 7.61
C ASP A 35 5.04 7.02 8.38
N GLU A 36 4.98 6.86 9.69
CA GLU A 36 4.19 7.70 10.59
C GLU A 36 5.13 8.50 11.49
N GLU A 37 5.11 9.83 11.34
CA GLU A 37 5.88 10.71 12.22
C GLU A 37 5.05 11.03 13.46
N GLU A 38 5.62 10.72 14.62
CA GLU A 38 5.01 11.01 15.91
C GLU A 38 5.17 12.49 16.21
N ILE A 39 4.08 13.26 16.05
CA ILE A 39 4.06 14.66 16.44
C ILE A 39 3.71 14.69 17.92
N PHE A 40 4.73 14.91 18.75
CA PHE A 40 4.52 15.25 20.15
C PHE A 40 4.04 16.70 20.25
N SER A 41 2.73 16.91 20.15
CA SER A 41 2.14 18.18 20.57
C SER A 41 1.93 18.14 22.08
N LEU A 42 2.14 19.28 22.77
CA LEU A 42 2.13 19.44 24.24
C LEU A 42 0.82 19.02 24.95
N SER A 43 -0.13 18.41 24.25
CA SER A 43 -1.44 18.02 24.79
C SER A 43 -1.91 16.63 24.34
N PHE A 44 -1.46 16.09 23.19
CA PHE A 44 -1.85 14.76 22.70
C PHE A 44 -0.78 14.15 21.78
N LEU A 45 -0.73 12.81 21.79
CA LEU A 45 0.03 12.01 20.84
C LEU A 45 -0.73 12.01 19.50
N ALA A 46 -0.20 12.68 18.48
CA ALA A 46 -0.76 12.66 17.13
C ALA A 46 0.23 12.00 16.17
N TYR A 47 -0.27 11.13 15.29
CA TYR A 47 0.53 10.48 14.25
C TYR A 47 0.17 11.12 12.90
N ARG A 48 1.16 11.67 12.18
CA ARG A 48 0.98 12.07 10.78
C ARG A 48 1.55 10.99 9.88
N ARG A 49 0.78 10.53 8.91
CA ARG A 49 1.34 9.70 7.83
C ARG A 49 2.17 10.62 6.93
N THR A 50 3.45 10.32 6.81
CA THR A 50 4.41 11.12 6.03
C THR A 50 4.65 10.50 4.66
N ALA A 51 4.69 9.17 4.54
CA ALA A 51 4.92 8.49 3.27
C ALA A 51 4.25 7.13 3.24
N THR A 52 3.85 6.67 2.05
CA THR A 52 3.29 5.34 1.83
C THR A 52 4.06 4.68 0.68
N MET A 53 4.77 3.61 0.98
CA MET A 53 5.70 2.96 0.06
C MET A 53 5.23 1.53 -0.23
N LEU A 54 5.02 1.21 -1.49
CA LEU A 54 4.67 -0.13 -1.93
C LEU A 54 5.91 -0.86 -2.47
N HIS A 55 6.14 -2.05 -1.95
CA HIS A 55 7.19 -2.94 -2.44
C HIS A 55 6.63 -3.82 -3.55
N ILE A 56 7.30 -3.79 -4.69
CA ILE A 56 7.04 -4.63 -5.85
C ILE A 56 8.30 -5.44 -6.19
N PRO A 57 8.15 -6.62 -6.83
CA PRO A 57 6.90 -7.31 -7.14
C PRO A 57 6.23 -7.85 -5.87
N ALA A 58 5.01 -8.37 -6.02
CA ALA A 58 4.27 -9.01 -4.95
C ALA A 58 5.15 -10.05 -4.21
N ILE A 59 4.98 -10.17 -2.90
CA ILE A 59 5.69 -11.12 -2.03
C ILE A 59 5.53 -12.56 -2.53
N SER A 60 4.38 -12.85 -3.15
CA SER A 60 4.07 -14.16 -3.74
C SER A 60 4.90 -14.46 -5.01
N VAL A 61 5.51 -13.44 -5.63
CA VAL A 61 6.36 -13.57 -6.81
C VAL A 61 7.82 -13.70 -6.35
N GLN A 62 8.41 -14.87 -6.58
CA GLN A 62 9.85 -15.06 -6.40
C GLN A 62 10.59 -14.28 -7.49
N SER A 63 11.07 -13.08 -7.14
CA SER A 63 11.89 -12.23 -8.01
C SER A 63 13.05 -11.64 -7.23
N ASP A 64 14.22 -11.63 -7.87
CA ASP A 64 15.46 -11.08 -7.31
C ASP A 64 15.46 -9.53 -7.33
N ARG A 65 14.54 -8.94 -8.11
CA ARG A 65 14.38 -7.50 -8.23
C ARG A 65 13.30 -7.03 -7.28
N TYR A 66 13.67 -6.31 -6.24
CA TYR A 66 12.76 -5.56 -5.38
C TYR A 66 12.84 -4.08 -5.74
N GLN A 67 11.69 -3.43 -5.85
CA GLN A 67 11.57 -2.00 -6.06
C GLN A 67 10.57 -1.44 -5.07
N VAL A 68 10.88 -0.28 -4.51
CA VAL A 68 10.01 0.44 -3.60
C VAL A 68 9.51 1.66 -4.34
N VAL A 69 8.20 1.81 -4.42
CA VAL A 69 7.54 2.92 -5.11
C VAL A 69 6.69 3.66 -4.11
N GLU A 70 6.85 4.97 -4.03
CA GLU A 70 5.96 5.81 -3.22
C GLU A 70 4.60 5.90 -3.93
N VAL A 71 3.54 5.59 -3.19
CA VAL A 71 2.17 5.58 -3.70
C VAL A 71 1.30 6.49 -2.84
N ASP A 72 0.26 7.06 -3.46
CA ASP A 72 -0.68 7.90 -2.74
C ASP A 72 -1.60 7.04 -1.86
N PRO A 73 -1.71 7.30 -0.55
CA PRO A 73 -2.51 6.46 0.35
C PRO A 73 -4.01 6.51 0.02
N GLU A 74 -4.51 7.65 -0.47
CA GLU A 74 -5.90 7.80 -0.89
C GLU A 74 -6.19 6.97 -2.15
N GLU A 75 -5.27 7.01 -3.13
CA GLU A 75 -5.38 6.23 -4.36
C GLU A 75 -5.27 4.72 -4.08
N LEU A 76 -4.35 4.33 -3.20
CA LEU A 76 -4.20 2.94 -2.76
C LEU A 76 -5.47 2.42 -2.07
N ALA A 77 -6.09 3.23 -1.20
CA ALA A 77 -7.33 2.87 -0.53
C ALA A 77 -8.48 2.70 -1.54
N ALA A 78 -8.60 3.61 -2.52
CA ALA A 78 -9.59 3.50 -3.58
C ALA A 78 -9.38 2.26 -4.46
N ALA A 79 -8.13 1.90 -4.75
CA ALA A 79 -7.80 0.69 -5.50
C ALA A 79 -8.18 -0.58 -4.72
N LEU A 80 -7.98 -0.62 -3.40
CA LEU A 80 -8.38 -1.74 -2.54
C LEU A 80 -9.90 -1.88 -2.44
N ASP A 81 -10.64 -0.76 -2.35
CA ASP A 81 -12.11 -0.78 -2.35
C ASP A 81 -12.66 -1.31 -3.68
N ALA A 82 -12.12 -0.83 -4.81
CA ALA A 82 -12.48 -1.32 -6.13
C ALA A 82 -12.15 -2.82 -6.32
N ASP A 83 -11.03 -3.29 -5.77
CA ASP A 83 -10.65 -4.71 -5.77
C ASP A 83 -11.66 -5.57 -4.97
N ALA A 84 -12.07 -5.10 -3.79
CA ALA A 84 -13.06 -5.78 -2.96
C ALA A 84 -14.43 -5.88 -3.67
N LEU A 85 -14.83 -4.84 -4.40
CA LEU A 85 -16.05 -4.85 -5.21
C LEU A 85 -15.94 -5.79 -6.42
N ALA A 86 -14.79 -5.79 -7.09
CA ALA A 86 -14.55 -6.63 -8.27
C ALA A 86 -14.45 -8.12 -7.92
N SER A 87 -13.82 -8.47 -6.79
CA SER A 87 -13.72 -9.86 -6.32
C SER A 87 -15.09 -10.45 -5.99
N ARG A 88 -15.97 -9.67 -5.36
CA ARG A 88 -17.33 -10.08 -5.00
C ARG A 88 -18.26 -10.30 -6.19
N SER A 89 -17.99 -9.64 -7.31
CA SER A 89 -18.82 -9.72 -8.52
C SER A 89 -18.64 -11.03 -9.32
N LYS A 90 -17.72 -11.92 -8.89
CA LYS A 90 -17.38 -13.15 -9.61
C LYS A 90 -17.97 -14.43 -9.00
N GLU A 91 -18.75 -14.30 -7.92
CA GLU A 91 -19.37 -15.42 -7.18
C GLU A 91 -20.88 -15.61 -7.45
N ASP A 92 -21.49 -14.81 -8.35
CA ASP A 92 -22.91 -14.93 -8.76
C ASP A 92 -23.12 -15.80 -10.00
#